data_AF-A0A1W9QXD9-F1
#
_entry.id   AF-A0A1W9QXD9-F1
#
_cell.length_a   1.000
_cell.length_b   1.000
_cell.length_c   1.000
_cell.angle_alpha   90.00
_cell.angle_beta   90.00
_cell.angle_gamma   90.00
#
_symmetry.space_group_name_H-M   'P 1'
#
loop_
_entity.id
_entity.type
_entity.pdbx_description
1 polymer ?
#
loop_
_entity_poly.entity_id
_entity_poly.type
_entity_poly.pdbx_seq_one_letter_code
_entity_poly.pdbx_strand_id
1 'polypeptide(L)'
;MLIKFTVGNFLSFYKNRSISFEAKGISELKQNVVKINNQKLLRSAVVYGANSSGKSNLLKAMDRMRDCVLNSVKLNDSDELDFSPFLLSKKSEDEPTFFEVTFLYQDKRFRYGFEYNLNEIVNEWLYVGTNTKNESPLFIRTIEGIGVTDKFKE
;
A
#
# COMPACT_ATOMS: atom_id res chain seq x y z
N MET A 1 13.34 -0.08 -1.78
CA MET A 1 13.09 -1.51 -1.50
C MET A 1 11.72 -1.67 -0.85
N LEU A 2 10.85 -2.54 -1.38
CA LEU A 2 9.55 -2.83 -0.78
C LEU A 2 9.71 -3.52 0.58
N ILE A 3 8.91 -3.13 1.57
CA ILE A 3 8.89 -3.72 2.90
C ILE A 3 7.57 -4.41 3.17
N LYS A 4 6.45 -3.74 2.87
CA LYS A 4 5.11 -4.27 3.10
C LYS A 4 4.16 -3.70 2.07
N PHE A 5 3.24 -4.51 1.59
CA PHE A 5 2.08 -4.06 0.82
C PHE A 5 0.82 -4.60 1.47
N THR A 6 -0.20 -3.76 1.60
CA THR A 6 -1.50 -4.09 2.19
C THR A 6 -2.60 -3.69 1.23
N VAL A 7 -3.57 -4.58 1.05
CA VAL A 7 -4.78 -4.36 0.26
C VAL A 7 -6.00 -4.72 1.09
N GLY A 8 -7.06 -3.92 1.00
CA GLY A 8 -8.37 -4.15 1.58
C GLY A 8 -9.47 -3.79 0.59
N ASN A 9 -10.62 -4.47 0.69
CA ASN A 9 -11.76 -4.30 -0.18
C ASN A 9 -11.43 -4.17 -1.68
N PHE A 10 -10.80 -5.20 -2.25
CA PHE A 10 -10.38 -5.23 -3.66
C PHE A 10 -10.45 -6.65 -4.22
N LEU A 11 -11.19 -6.85 -5.31
CA LEU A 11 -11.38 -8.16 -5.96
C LEU A 11 -11.74 -9.27 -4.96
N SER A 12 -10.79 -10.17 -4.64
CA SER A 12 -10.99 -11.28 -3.70
C SER A 12 -10.62 -10.96 -2.25
N PHE A 13 -10.16 -9.74 -1.96
CA PHE A 13 -9.77 -9.31 -0.62
C PHE A 13 -10.87 -8.49 0.01
N TYR A 14 -11.65 -9.08 0.91
CA TYR A 14 -12.61 -8.33 1.71
C TYR A 14 -11.89 -7.52 2.81
N LYS A 15 -11.28 -8.22 3.77
CA LYS A 15 -10.50 -7.61 4.86
C LYS A 15 -9.08 -7.30 4.41
N ASN A 16 -8.44 -6.36 5.10
CA ASN A 16 -7.03 -6.03 4.89
C ASN A 16 -6.15 -7.29 4.98
N ARG A 17 -5.30 -7.46 3.96
CA ARG A 17 -4.29 -8.51 3.86
C ARG A 17 -2.98 -7.88 3.45
N SER A 18 -1.89 -8.40 4.02
CA SER A 18 -0.56 -7.87 3.74
C SER A 18 0.42 -8.97 3.34
N ILE A 19 1.30 -8.63 2.42
CA ILE A 19 2.58 -9.31 2.23
C ILE A 19 3.68 -8.47 2.89
N SER A 20 4.55 -9.11 3.68
CA SER A 20 5.66 -8.44 4.37
C SER A 20 6.99 -9.10 4.04
N PHE A 21 7.97 -8.27 3.74
CA PHE A 21 9.37 -8.61 3.51
C PHE A 21 10.22 -8.35 4.75
N GLU A 22 9.63 -8.04 5.90
CA GLU A 22 10.36 -7.94 7.16
C GLU A 22 10.86 -9.33 7.57
N ALA A 23 12.18 -9.46 7.76
CA ALA A 23 12.78 -10.74 8.11
C ALA A 23 12.40 -11.12 9.54
N LYS A 24 11.85 -12.33 9.69
CA LYS A 24 11.60 -12.94 11.00
C LYS A 24 12.84 -13.67 11.50
N GLY A 25 12.85 -14.06 12.78
CA GLY A 25 13.98 -14.72 13.46
C GLY A 25 14.29 -16.15 13.00
N ILE A 26 14.00 -16.49 11.74
CA ILE A 26 14.28 -17.81 11.17
C ILE A 26 15.75 -17.85 10.73
N SER A 27 16.45 -18.95 11.06
CA SER A 27 17.88 -19.12 10.86
C SER A 27 18.26 -19.63 9.46
N GLU A 28 17.28 -20.11 8.70
CA GLU A 28 17.44 -20.64 7.34
C GLU A 28 17.57 -19.52 6.29
N LEU A 29 18.28 -19.81 5.20
CA LEU A 29 18.45 -18.90 4.05
C LEU A 29 18.93 -17.48 4.42
N LYS A 30 19.92 -17.36 5.31
CA LYS A 30 20.50 -16.08 5.74
C LYS A 30 20.97 -15.20 4.57
N GLN A 31 21.37 -15.81 3.45
CA GLN A 31 21.74 -15.10 2.22
C GLN A 31 20.60 -14.31 1.58
N ASN A 32 19.34 -14.67 1.87
CA ASN A 32 18.16 -13.94 1.41
C ASN A 32 17.81 -12.73 2.29
N VAL A 33 18.52 -12.54 3.41
CA VAL A 33 18.33 -11.40 4.30
C VAL A 33 19.33 -10.31 3.93
N VAL A 34 18.83 -9.11 3.68
CA VAL A 34 19.64 -7.89 3.57
C VAL A 34 19.41 -7.02 4.80
N LYS A 35 20.49 -6.47 5.34
CA LYS A 35 20.42 -5.45 6.39
C LYS A 35 20.54 -4.09 5.72
N ILE A 36 19.50 -3.28 5.81
CA ILE A 36 19.50 -1.90 5.34
C ILE A 36 19.18 -1.04 6.55
N ASN A 37 20.10 -0.14 6.91
CA ASN A 37 20.05 0.62 8.17
C ASN A 37 19.91 -0.33 9.37
N ASN A 38 18.91 -0.10 10.23
CA ASN A 38 18.62 -0.94 11.39
C ASN A 38 17.51 -1.97 11.12
N GLN A 39 17.19 -2.25 9.85
CA GLN A 39 16.12 -3.16 9.43
C GLN A 39 16.70 -4.40 8.74
N LYS A 40 16.14 -5.57 9.02
CA LYS A 40 16.44 -6.82 8.31
C LYS A 40 15.27 -7.11 7.36
N LEU A 41 15.55 -7.15 6.06
CA LEU A 41 14.55 -7.33 5.02
C LEU A 41 14.89 -8.56 4.16
N LEU A 42 13.87 -9.19 3.59
CA LEU A 42 13.99 -10.30 2.67
C LEU A 42 14.13 -9.78 1.24
N ARG A 43 15.02 -10.36 0.43
CA ARG A 43 15.19 -10.01 -0.99
C ARG A 43 14.11 -10.63 -1.87
N SER A 44 13.51 -11.73 -1.42
CA SER A 44 12.47 -12.45 -2.14
C SER A 44 11.40 -12.98 -1.18
N ALA A 45 10.20 -13.17 -1.71
CA ALA A 45 9.08 -13.81 -1.03
C ALA A 45 8.38 -14.76 -2.00
N VAL A 46 7.84 -15.86 -1.48
CA VAL A 46 7.08 -16.84 -2.25
C VAL A 46 5.64 -16.85 -1.74
N VAL A 47 4.68 -16.67 -2.66
CA VAL A 47 3.25 -16.71 -2.35
C VAL A 47 2.67 -17.98 -2.96
N TYR A 48 2.30 -18.93 -2.11
CA TYR A 48 1.65 -20.18 -2.49
C TYR A 48 0.21 -20.23 -1.96
N GLY A 49 -0.63 -21.04 -2.60
CA GLY A 49 -2.03 -21.17 -2.23
C GLY A 49 -2.80 -21.91 -3.32
N ALA A 50 -4.00 -22.38 -2.99
CA ALA A 50 -4.89 -23.09 -3.91
C ALA A 50 -5.28 -22.23 -5.13
N ASN A 51 -5.88 -22.86 -6.15
CA ASN A 51 -6.51 -22.11 -7.24
C ASN A 51 -7.56 -21.15 -6.67
N SER A 52 -7.67 -19.96 -7.27
CA SER A 52 -8.59 -18.90 -6.84
C SER A 52 -8.35 -18.33 -5.44
N SER A 53 -7.22 -18.65 -4.78
CA SER A 53 -6.89 -18.12 -3.44
C SER A 53 -6.46 -16.65 -3.43
N GLY A 54 -6.60 -15.91 -4.55
CA GLY A 54 -6.27 -14.49 -4.64
C GLY A 54 -4.81 -14.15 -4.97
N LYS A 55 -3.95 -15.12 -5.32
CA LYS A 55 -2.52 -14.86 -5.66
C LYS A 55 -2.35 -13.85 -6.81
N SER A 56 -3.04 -14.07 -7.94
CA SER A 56 -3.00 -13.13 -9.06
C SER A 56 -3.65 -11.80 -8.70
N ASN A 57 -4.67 -11.81 -7.84
CA ASN A 57 -5.32 -10.58 -7.37
C ASN A 57 -4.40 -9.75 -6.47
N LEU A 58 -3.45 -10.36 -5.75
CA LEU A 58 -2.42 -9.62 -5.02
C LEU A 58 -1.55 -8.81 -5.99
N LEU A 59 -1.12 -9.42 -7.10
CA LEU A 59 -0.35 -8.71 -8.12
C LEU A 59 -1.18 -7.62 -8.81
N LYS A 60 -2.46 -7.91 -9.13
CA LYS A 60 -3.40 -6.90 -9.66
C LYS A 60 -3.61 -5.73 -8.69
N ALA A 61 -3.62 -5.98 -7.38
CA ALA A 61 -3.75 -4.92 -6.38
C ALA A 61 -2.53 -4.00 -6.36
N MET A 62 -1.32 -4.58 -6.44
CA MET A 62 -0.08 -3.79 -6.53
C MET A 62 -0.02 -2.99 -7.83
N ASP A 63 -0.45 -3.57 -8.94
CA ASP A 63 -0.53 -2.91 -10.23
C ASP A 63 -1.57 -1.79 -10.24
N ARG A 64 -2.76 -2.03 -9.67
CA ARG A 64 -3.80 -1.00 -9.52
C ARG A 64 -3.31 0.17 -8.67
N MET A 65 -2.69 -0.09 -7.53
CA MET A 65 -2.10 0.97 -6.71
C MET A 65 -1.07 1.78 -7.51
N ARG A 66 -0.16 1.12 -8.22
CA ARG A 66 0.85 1.76 -9.07
C ARG A 66 0.19 2.62 -10.15
N ASP A 67 -0.81 2.11 -10.85
CA ASP A 67 -1.48 2.80 -11.95
C ASP A 67 -2.28 4.01 -11.46
N CYS A 68 -2.98 3.90 -10.31
CA CYS A 68 -3.65 5.04 -9.68
C CYS A 68 -2.66 6.18 -9.39
N VAL A 69 -1.49 5.85 -8.82
CA VAL A 69 -0.46 6.86 -8.52
C VAL A 69 0.12 7.47 -9.79
N LEU A 70 0.58 6.63 -10.73
CA LEU A 70 1.32 7.08 -11.91
C LEU A 70 0.44 7.76 -12.98
N ASN A 71 -0.85 7.45 -13.05
CA ASN A 71 -1.76 8.03 -14.03
C ASN A 71 -2.74 9.06 -13.43
N SER A 72 -2.61 9.38 -12.14
CA SER A 72 -3.46 10.37 -11.45
C SER A 72 -3.59 11.71 -12.18
N VAL A 73 -2.48 12.25 -12.71
CA VAL A 73 -2.45 13.55 -13.41
C VAL A 73 -3.25 13.55 -14.73
N LYS A 74 -3.59 12.38 -15.27
CA LYS A 74 -4.34 12.26 -16.53
C LYS A 74 -5.86 12.31 -16.35
N LEU A 75 -6.33 12.20 -15.12
CA LEU A 75 -7.75 12.20 -14.79
C LEU A 75 -8.25 13.63 -14.64
N ASN A 76 -9.40 13.92 -15.24
CA ASN A 76 -10.15 15.13 -14.98
C ASN A 76 -11.05 14.92 -13.75
N ASP A 77 -11.54 16.02 -13.16
CA ASP A 77 -12.38 15.96 -11.94
C ASP A 77 -13.68 15.15 -12.13
N SER A 78 -14.14 14.97 -13.37
CA SER A 78 -15.35 14.20 -13.69
C SER A 78 -15.09 12.73 -14.05
N ASP A 79 -13.82 12.31 -14.13
CA ASP A 79 -13.48 10.97 -14.58
C ASP A 79 -13.63 9.97 -13.43
N GLU A 80 -14.31 8.85 -13.68
CA GLU A 80 -14.41 7.76 -12.71
C GLU A 80 -13.06 7.06 -12.53
N LEU A 81 -12.77 6.70 -11.28
CA LEU A 81 -11.63 5.87 -10.92
C LEU A 81 -11.93 4.41 -11.23
N ASP A 82 -10.89 3.67 -11.63
CA ASP A 82 -11.01 2.23 -11.81
C ASP A 82 -11.18 1.55 -10.44
N PHE A 83 -12.43 1.30 -10.07
CA PHE A 83 -12.87 0.80 -8.78
C PHE A 83 -13.41 -0.63 -8.93
N SER A 84 -12.82 -1.56 -8.21
CA SER A 84 -13.16 -2.99 -8.28
C SER A 84 -13.16 -3.60 -6.88
N PRO A 85 -14.17 -3.26 -6.05
CA PRO A 85 -14.22 -3.69 -4.66
C PRO A 85 -14.49 -5.19 -4.55
N PHE A 86 -14.54 -5.69 -3.32
CA PHE A 86 -15.00 -7.03 -3.04
C PHE A 86 -16.51 -7.13 -3.24
N LEU A 87 -16.97 -7.93 -4.22
CA LEU A 87 -18.39 -7.99 -4.61
C LEU A 87 -19.20 -9.12 -3.95
N LEU A 88 -18.60 -9.96 -3.11
CA LEU A 88 -19.34 -11.03 -2.42
C LEU A 88 -19.96 -10.57 -1.09
N SER A 89 -20.03 -9.27 -0.85
CA SER A 89 -20.74 -8.68 0.27
C SER A 89 -21.34 -7.35 -0.14
N LYS A 90 -22.65 -7.17 0.06
CA LYS A 90 -23.35 -5.91 -0.26
C LYS A 90 -22.76 -4.70 0.48
N LYS A 91 -22.22 -4.91 1.68
CA LYS A 91 -21.64 -3.83 2.48
C LYS A 91 -20.38 -3.27 1.84
N SER A 92 -19.58 -4.12 1.21
CA SER A 92 -18.28 -3.72 0.68
C SER A 92 -18.35 -3.06 -0.69
N GLU A 93 -19.48 -3.12 -1.38
CA GLU A 93 -19.72 -2.39 -2.63
C GLU A 93 -19.63 -0.87 -2.43
N ASP A 94 -20.10 -0.38 -1.28
CA ASP A 94 -20.09 1.04 -0.91
C ASP A 94 -18.88 1.43 -0.03
N GLU A 95 -18.05 0.48 0.37
CA GLU A 95 -16.84 0.76 1.16
C GLU A 95 -15.67 1.12 0.23
N PRO A 96 -14.78 2.05 0.62
CA PRO A 96 -13.58 2.33 -0.17
C PRO A 96 -12.64 1.12 -0.31
N THR A 97 -11.93 1.04 -1.42
CA THR A 97 -10.77 0.16 -1.57
C THR A 97 -9.59 0.78 -0.82
N PHE A 98 -8.85 -0.04 -0.05
CA PHE A 98 -7.69 0.38 0.72
C PHE A 98 -6.40 -0.14 0.08
N PHE A 99 -5.42 0.75 -0.13
CA PHE A 99 -4.05 0.37 -0.46
C PHE A 99 -3.05 1.06 0.47
N GLU A 100 -2.03 0.32 0.92
CA GLU A 100 -0.89 0.88 1.64
C GLU A 100 0.39 0.16 1.25
N VAL A 101 1.43 0.93 0.91
CA VAL A 101 2.77 0.44 0.65
C VAL A 101 3.75 1.05 1.64
N THR A 102 4.62 0.20 2.18
CA THR A 102 5.76 0.62 2.99
C THR A 102 7.04 0.23 2.30
N PHE A 103 7.96 1.17 2.11
CA PHE A 103 9.20 0.96 1.36
C PHE A 103 10.35 1.80 1.91
N LEU A 104 11.59 1.36 1.64
CA LEU A 104 12.80 2.12 1.88
C LEU A 104 13.20 2.89 0.62
N TYR A 105 13.52 4.17 0.77
CA TYR A 105 14.09 5.03 -0.26
C TYR A 105 15.06 6.03 0.38
N GLN A 106 16.27 6.17 -0.16
CA GLN A 106 17.33 7.05 0.38
C GLN A 106 17.46 6.99 1.91
N ASP A 107 17.62 5.77 2.44
CA ASP A 107 17.75 5.46 3.87
C ASP A 107 16.58 5.84 4.79
N LYS A 108 15.47 6.31 4.22
CA LYS A 108 14.23 6.61 4.93
C LYS A 108 13.17 5.54 4.65
N ARG A 109 12.35 5.27 5.66
CA ARG A 109 11.14 4.46 5.54
C ARG A 109 9.99 5.38 5.17
N PHE A 110 9.30 5.06 4.09
CA PHE A 110 8.08 5.72 3.68
C PHE A 110 6.91 4.76 3.83
N ARG A 111 5.79 5.29 4.30
CA ARG A 111 4.51 4.59 4.31
C ARG A 111 3.49 5.48 3.62
N TYR A 112 3.09 5.05 2.44
CA TYR A 112 2.14 5.75 1.59
C TYR A 112 0.90 4.89 1.45
N GLY A 113 -0.28 5.48 1.54
CA GLY A 113 -1.52 4.78 1.35
C GLY A 113 -2.67 5.71 1.03
N PHE A 114 -3.73 5.13 0.49
CA PHE A 114 -4.95 5.84 0.18
C PHE A 114 -6.14 4.89 0.19
N GLU A 115 -7.31 5.50 0.33
CA GLU A 115 -8.62 4.88 0.22
C GLU A 115 -9.39 5.59 -0.89
N TYR A 116 -10.05 4.83 -1.75
CA TYR A 116 -10.78 5.40 -2.89
C TYR A 116 -12.04 4.61 -3.23
N ASN A 117 -12.99 5.30 -3.84
CA ASN A 117 -14.21 4.71 -4.40
C ASN A 117 -14.26 4.99 -5.92
N LEU A 118 -15.42 4.78 -6.55
CA LEU A 118 -15.61 5.03 -7.98
C LEU A 118 -15.33 6.49 -8.38
N ASN A 119 -15.55 7.45 -7.48
CA ASN A 119 -15.58 8.87 -7.81
C ASN A 119 -14.34 9.61 -7.33
N GLU A 120 -13.74 9.21 -6.19
CA GLU A 120 -12.72 10.02 -5.55
C GLU A 120 -11.78 9.23 -4.63
N ILE A 121 -10.65 9.88 -4.31
CA ILE A 121 -9.77 9.50 -3.21
C ILE A 121 -10.36 10.08 -1.91
N VAL A 122 -10.80 9.21 -1.01
CA VAL A 122 -11.47 9.57 0.26
C VAL A 122 -10.45 9.97 1.33
N ASN A 123 -9.36 9.21 1.43
CA ASN A 123 -8.25 9.45 2.35
C ASN A 123 -6.94 9.16 1.63
N GLU A 124 -5.89 9.92 1.93
CA GLU A 124 -4.54 9.69 1.42
C GLU A 124 -3.51 10.19 2.42
N TRP A 125 -2.40 9.47 2.55
CA TRP A 125 -1.35 9.83 3.50
C TRP A 125 0.01 9.42 3.01
N LEU A 126 1.00 10.24 3.39
CA LEU A 126 2.41 9.89 3.26
C LEU A 126 3.11 10.15 4.59
N TYR A 127 3.71 9.11 5.16
CA TYR A 127 4.56 9.20 6.33
C TYR A 127 6.01 8.93 5.97
N VAL A 128 6.93 9.58 6.69
CA VAL A 128 8.36 9.33 6.62
C VAL A 128 8.93 9.06 8.00
N GLY A 129 9.88 8.13 8.11
CA GLY A 129 10.50 7.79 9.37
C GLY A 129 11.78 6.97 9.22
N THR A 130 12.40 6.64 10.34
CA THR A 130 13.55 5.72 10.39
C THR A 130 13.14 4.29 10.76
N ASN A 131 12.02 4.16 11.48
CA ASN A 131 11.39 2.90 11.88
C ASN A 131 9.90 3.15 12.15
N THR A 132 9.15 2.09 12.48
CA THR A 132 7.70 2.15 12.72
C THR A 132 7.27 2.99 13.93
N LYS A 133 8.17 3.24 14.90
CA LYS A 133 7.90 4.08 16.09
C LYS A 133 8.17 5.57 15.85
N ASN A 134 9.01 5.88 14.86
CA ASN A 134 9.50 7.23 14.58
C ASN A 134 9.06 7.67 13.19
N GLU A 135 7.76 7.64 12.92
CA GLU A 135 7.16 8.16 11.69
C GLU A 135 6.57 9.55 11.94
N SER A 136 6.65 10.42 10.94
CA SER A 136 5.98 11.72 10.91
C SER A 136 5.21 11.84 9.59
N PRO A 137 3.99 12.39 9.60
CA PRO A 137 3.28 12.66 8.35
C PRO A 137 4.04 13.73 7.57
N LEU A 138 4.16 13.53 6.27
CA LEU A 138 4.54 14.54 5.31
C LEU A 138 3.31 15.28 4.81
N PHE A 139 2.26 14.52 4.46
CA PHE A 139 0.94 15.06 4.24
C PHE A 139 -0.14 14.05 4.62
N ILE A 140 -1.33 14.57 4.89
CA ILE A 140 -2.57 13.84 5.05
C ILE A 140 -3.64 14.59 4.25
N ARG A 141 -4.37 13.87 3.41
CA ARG A 141 -5.50 14.38 2.63
C ARG A 141 -6.75 13.63 3.03
N THR A 142 -7.82 14.39 3.21
CA THR A 142 -9.19 13.90 3.38
C THR A 142 -10.09 14.63 2.37
N ILE A 143 -11.37 14.28 2.35
CA ILE A 143 -12.39 15.03 1.60
C ILE A 143 -12.47 16.53 1.98
N GLU A 144 -12.00 16.89 3.18
CA GLU A 144 -12.03 18.27 3.68
C GLU A 144 -10.83 19.10 3.20
N GLY A 145 -9.78 18.45 2.68
CA GLY A 145 -8.59 19.13 2.17
C GLY A 145 -7.28 18.41 2.46
N ILE A 146 -6.16 19.12 2.28
CA ILE A 146 -4.80 18.59 2.43
C ILE A 146 -4.08 19.34 3.55
N GLY A 147 -3.62 18.59 4.56
CA GLY A 147 -2.69 19.07 5.57
C GLY A 147 -1.26 18.64 5.24
N VAL A 148 -0.35 19.61 5.11
CA VAL A 148 1.08 19.38 4.83
C VAL A 148 1.89 19.78 6.06
N THR A 149 2.92 19.00 6.41
CA THR A 149 3.82 19.36 7.52
C THR A 149 5.06 20.10 7.03
N ASP A 150 5.66 20.91 7.89
CA ASP A 150 6.92 21.64 7.60
C ASP A 150 8.10 20.73 7.18
N LYS A 151 7.97 19.41 7.41
CA LYS A 151 8.97 18.41 7.02
C LYS A 151 8.89 18.05 5.54
N PHE A 152 7.80 18.41 4.86
CA PHE A 152 7.67 18.26 3.42
C PHE A 152 8.46 19.38 2.74
N LYS A 153 9.61 19.03 2.17
CA LYS A 153 10.38 19.92 1.30
C LYS A 153 10.09 19.53 -0.14
N GLU A 154 9.56 20.47 -0.93
CA GLU A 154 9.37 20.33 -2.38
C GLU A 154 10.70 20.06 -3.10
#